data_AF-A0A3N6PIZ8-F1
#
_entry.id   AF-A0A3N6PIZ8-F1
#
_cell.length_a   1.000
_cell.length_b   1.000
_cell.length_c   1.000
_cell.angle_alpha   90.00
_cell.angle_beta   90.00
_cell.angle_gamma   90.00
#
_symmetry.space_group_name_H-M   'P 1'
#
loop_
_entity.id
_entity.type
_entity.pdbx_description
1 polymer ?
#
loop_
_entity_poly.entity_id
_entity_poly.type
_entity_poly.pdbx_seq_one_letter_code
_entity_poly.pdbx_strand_id
1 'polypeptide(L)'
;MPIPGYDSGTVAEFSHDPVGARFDVVAGVVPDDVALERSVSDPPVDVLSEPVDLVGLDGLKAVEAIRIELAYAPSRLPPGASPTDVAVVVDADGRWTPLESTVDLEETTVTAVLNDRPPGSTVVAAYDDDSSVV
;
A
#
# COMPACT_ATOMS: atom_id res chain seq x y z
N MET A 1 11.53 -6.89 -4.98
CA MET A 1 12.21 -7.97 -4.23
C MET A 1 11.13 -9.00 -3.92
N PRO A 2 11.35 -10.32 -4.04
CA PRO A 2 10.30 -11.30 -3.81
C PRO A 2 9.74 -11.22 -2.39
N ILE A 3 8.47 -11.58 -2.21
CA ILE A 3 7.86 -11.67 -0.87
C ILE A 3 8.64 -12.72 -0.06
N PRO A 4 9.22 -12.38 1.10
CA PRO A 4 9.96 -13.34 1.92
C PRO A 4 9.08 -14.55 2.28
N GLY A 5 9.54 -15.76 1.93
CA GLY A 5 8.81 -17.01 2.18
C GLY A 5 8.04 -17.59 0.99
N TYR A 6 7.99 -16.89 -0.15
CA TYR A 6 7.34 -17.39 -1.37
C TYR A 6 8.32 -17.51 -2.54
N ASP A 7 8.18 -18.59 -3.33
CA ASP A 7 8.91 -18.77 -4.58
C ASP A 7 8.45 -17.74 -5.62
N SER A 8 9.39 -17.07 -6.28
CA SER A 8 9.16 -16.03 -7.29
C SER A 8 8.37 -16.48 -8.54
N GLY A 9 8.05 -17.78 -8.66
CA GLY A 9 7.16 -18.32 -9.70
C GLY A 9 5.65 -18.25 -9.36
N THR A 10 5.29 -17.86 -8.14
CA THR A 10 3.90 -17.80 -7.64
C THR A 10 3.46 -16.38 -7.29
N VAL A 11 4.33 -15.39 -7.51
CA VAL A 11 4.10 -13.98 -7.19
C VAL A 11 3.76 -13.24 -8.49
N ALA A 12 2.63 -12.53 -8.50
CA ALA A 12 2.32 -11.54 -9.52
C ALA A 12 2.76 -10.16 -9.02
N GLU A 13 3.68 -9.52 -9.73
CA GLU A 13 4.27 -8.24 -9.35
C GLU A 13 3.74 -7.13 -10.28
N PHE A 14 3.20 -6.07 -9.68
CA PHE A 14 2.68 -4.89 -10.38
C PHE A 14 3.39 -3.66 -9.85
N SER A 15 3.87 -2.79 -10.73
CA SER A 15 4.51 -1.53 -10.35
C SER A 15 3.98 -0.36 -11.16
N HIS A 16 3.82 0.78 -10.49
CA HIS A 16 3.43 2.05 -11.07
C HIS A 16 4.54 3.08 -10.81
N ASP A 17 5.53 3.08 -11.71
CA ASP A 17 6.74 3.92 -11.64
C ASP A 17 6.47 5.42 -11.39
N PRO A 18 5.48 6.09 -12.03
CA PRO A 18 5.36 7.54 -11.90
C PRO A 18 4.90 8.00 -10.51
N VAL A 19 4.34 7.10 -9.68
CA VAL A 19 3.93 7.41 -8.29
C VAL A 19 4.71 6.60 -7.26
N GLY A 20 5.70 5.81 -7.70
CA GLY A 20 6.51 4.97 -6.82
C GLY A 20 5.71 3.94 -6.02
N ALA A 21 4.66 3.37 -6.63
CA ALA A 21 3.84 2.33 -6.00
C ALA A 21 4.17 0.95 -6.55
N ARG A 22 4.18 -0.05 -5.67
CA ARG A 22 4.37 -1.46 -6.01
C ARG A 22 3.35 -2.31 -5.26
N PHE A 23 2.87 -3.34 -5.93
CA PHE A 23 1.86 -4.26 -5.45
C PHE A 23 2.24 -5.66 -5.87
N ASP A 24 2.55 -6.51 -4.90
CA ASP A 24 2.90 -7.90 -5.15
C ASP A 24 1.80 -8.80 -4.56
N VAL A 25 1.30 -9.75 -5.33
CA VAL A 25 0.22 -10.66 -4.93
C VAL A 25 0.65 -12.11 -5.04
N VAL A 26 0.41 -12.87 -3.98
CA VAL A 26 0.50 -14.32 -3.97
C VAL A 26 -0.91 -14.87 -3.82
N ALA A 27 -1.38 -15.47 -4.91
CA ALA A 27 -2.71 -16.08 -4.94
C ALA A 27 -2.70 -17.29 -5.88
N GLY A 28 -3.56 -18.27 -5.60
CA GLY A 28 -3.74 -19.43 -6.49
C GLY A 28 -4.29 -19.06 -7.87
N VAL A 29 -5.00 -17.93 -7.99
CA VAL A 29 -5.44 -17.35 -9.27
C VAL A 29 -5.33 -15.83 -9.21
N VAL A 30 -4.59 -15.25 -10.16
CA VAL A 30 -4.49 -13.81 -10.39
C VAL A 30 -5.08 -13.51 -11.78
N PRO A 31 -6.17 -12.72 -11.88
CA PRO A 31 -6.73 -12.35 -13.18
C PRO A 31 -5.87 -11.31 -13.90
N ASP A 32 -5.95 -11.29 -15.24
CA ASP A 32 -5.21 -10.35 -16.08
C ASP A 32 -5.60 -8.88 -15.86
N ASP A 33 -6.79 -8.62 -15.31
CA ASP A 33 -7.28 -7.28 -14.97
C ASP A 33 -6.67 -6.71 -13.68
N VAL A 34 -5.84 -7.47 -12.94
CA VAL A 34 -5.13 -6.92 -11.77
C VAL A 34 -4.10 -5.90 -12.23
N ALA A 35 -4.19 -4.69 -11.70
CA ALA A 35 -3.29 -3.60 -12.05
C ALA A 35 -3.20 -2.56 -10.94
N LEU A 36 -2.18 -1.70 -11.05
CA LEU A 36 -2.04 -0.47 -10.29
C LEU A 36 -2.34 0.74 -11.20
N GLU A 37 -3.32 1.54 -10.80
CA GLU A 37 -3.68 2.76 -11.49
C GLU A 37 -3.56 3.97 -10.55
N ARG A 38 -3.32 5.15 -11.10
CA ARG A 38 -3.35 6.38 -10.32
C ARG A 38 -4.79 6.68 -9.92
N SER A 39 -5.02 6.91 -8.63
CA SER A 39 -6.36 7.24 -8.17
C SER A 39 -6.70 8.71 -8.42
N VAL A 40 -7.97 8.96 -8.69
CA VAL A 40 -8.55 10.31 -8.76
C VAL A 40 -9.28 10.69 -7.46
N SER A 41 -9.30 9.80 -6.48
CA SER A 41 -9.90 10.01 -5.17
C SER A 41 -9.17 11.09 -4.40
N ASP A 42 -9.92 11.91 -3.65
CA ASP A 42 -9.36 12.98 -2.83
C ASP A 42 -8.65 12.34 -1.61
N PRO A 43 -7.33 12.49 -1.49
CA PRO A 43 -6.58 11.91 -0.38
C PRO A 43 -6.87 12.63 0.93
N PRO A 44 -6.69 11.97 2.10
CA PRO A 44 -6.71 12.68 3.38
C PRO A 44 -5.64 13.77 3.43
N VAL A 45 -5.83 14.77 4.29
CA VAL A 45 -4.97 15.97 4.35
C VAL A 45 -3.52 15.65 4.74
N ASP A 46 -3.28 14.51 5.37
CA ASP A 46 -1.99 14.07 5.91
C ASP A 46 -1.24 13.11 4.96
N VAL A 47 -1.56 13.15 3.67
CA VAL A 47 -0.98 12.26 2.66
C VAL A 47 0.42 12.66 2.21
N LEU A 48 1.30 11.65 2.19
CA LEU A 48 2.71 11.78 1.85
C LEU A 48 3.02 11.24 0.43
N SER A 49 2.13 10.46 -0.18
CA SER A 49 2.26 9.94 -1.56
C SER A 49 1.14 10.44 -2.49
N GLU A 50 1.10 10.00 -3.75
CA GLU A 50 -0.15 10.07 -4.52
C GLU A 50 -1.01 8.84 -4.22
N PRO A 51 -2.35 8.95 -4.22
CA PRO A 51 -3.23 7.80 -4.02
C PRO A 51 -3.23 6.91 -5.28
N VAL A 52 -3.29 5.59 -5.06
CA VAL A 52 -3.31 4.58 -6.12
C VAL A 52 -4.46 3.61 -5.92
N ASP A 53 -5.07 3.18 -7.02
CA ASP A 53 -6.13 2.19 -7.07
C ASP A 53 -5.56 0.81 -7.42
N LEU A 54 -5.93 -0.16 -6.60
CA LEU A 54 -5.75 -1.59 -6.80
C LEU A 54 -6.94 -2.12 -7.59
N VAL A 55 -6.73 -2.42 -8.87
CA VAL A 55 -7.80 -2.86 -9.78
C VAL A 55 -7.82 -4.38 -9.84
N GLY A 56 -9.00 -4.97 -10.09
CA GLY A 56 -9.14 -6.42 -10.29
C GLY A 56 -9.09 -7.28 -9.02
N LEU A 57 -9.11 -6.69 -7.83
CA LEU A 57 -9.01 -7.40 -6.55
C LEU A 57 -10.13 -8.45 -6.32
N ASP A 58 -11.34 -8.20 -6.81
CA ASP A 58 -12.48 -9.12 -6.68
C ASP A 58 -12.25 -10.48 -7.37
N GLY A 59 -11.41 -10.50 -8.41
CA GLY A 59 -11.14 -11.72 -9.15
C GLY A 59 -10.03 -12.59 -8.56
N LEU A 60 -9.31 -12.10 -7.55
CA LEU A 60 -8.28 -12.87 -6.84
C LEU A 60 -8.90 -14.07 -6.11
N LYS A 61 -8.28 -15.25 -6.23
CA LYS A 61 -8.72 -16.46 -5.51
C LYS A 61 -7.58 -17.15 -4.81
N ALA A 62 -7.87 -17.69 -3.62
CA ALA A 62 -6.89 -18.32 -2.75
C ALA A 62 -5.69 -17.40 -2.50
N VAL A 63 -5.96 -16.18 -2.04
CA VAL A 63 -4.93 -15.22 -1.65
C VAL A 63 -4.20 -15.77 -0.43
N GLU A 64 -2.86 -15.79 -0.51
CA GLU A 64 -1.99 -16.18 0.59
C GLU A 64 -1.30 -14.96 1.21
N ALA A 65 -0.86 -14.03 0.36
CA ALA A 65 -0.22 -12.80 0.77
C ALA A 65 -0.39 -11.69 -0.26
N ILE A 66 -0.49 -10.46 0.21
CA ILE A 66 -0.48 -9.24 -0.58
C ILE A 66 0.53 -8.28 0.04
N ARG A 67 1.41 -7.71 -0.77
CA ARG A 67 2.34 -6.68 -0.37
C ARG A 67 2.01 -5.40 -1.12
N ILE A 68 1.91 -4.30 -0.38
CA ILE A 68 1.71 -2.95 -0.92
C ILE A 68 2.90 -2.12 -0.47
N GLU A 69 3.65 -1.56 -1.39
CA GLU A 69 4.80 -0.71 -1.11
C GLU A 69 4.59 0.64 -1.81
N LEU A 70 4.67 1.72 -1.04
CA LEU A 70 4.41 3.08 -1.51
C LEU A 70 5.60 3.97 -1.16
N ALA A 71 6.12 4.69 -2.15
CA ALA A 71 7.06 5.78 -1.92
C ALA A 71 6.33 6.96 -1.25
N TYR A 72 6.96 7.57 -0.25
CA TYR A 72 6.42 8.75 0.42
C TYR A 72 7.41 9.92 0.34
N ALA A 73 6.88 11.15 0.34
CA ALA A 73 7.70 12.35 0.34
C ALA A 73 7.96 12.82 1.79
N PRO A 74 9.16 12.58 2.37
CA PRO A 74 9.46 13.00 3.74
C PRO A 74 9.41 14.53 3.92
N SER A 75 9.53 15.30 2.84
CA SER A 75 9.37 16.76 2.85
C SER A 75 7.92 17.22 3.12
N ARG A 76 6.93 16.33 3.00
CA ARG A 76 5.52 16.58 3.33
C ARG A 76 5.18 16.27 4.80
N LEU A 77 6.10 15.65 5.54
CA LEU A 77 5.88 15.35 6.95
C LEU A 77 5.70 16.63 7.77
N PRO A 78 4.80 16.65 8.76
CA PRO A 78 4.64 17.79 9.62
C PRO A 78 5.90 18.05 10.45
N PRO A 79 6.19 19.32 10.79
CA PRO A 79 7.36 19.65 11.59
C PRO A 79 7.29 18.97 12.96
N GLY A 80 8.27 18.11 13.25
CA GLY A 80 8.34 17.35 14.51
C GLY A 80 7.81 15.92 14.42
N ALA A 81 7.24 15.51 13.28
CA ALA A 81 6.91 14.11 13.01
C ALA A 81 8.18 13.25 12.87
N SER A 82 8.12 12.02 13.34
CA SER A 82 9.18 11.05 13.06
C SER A 82 9.05 10.59 11.61
N PRO A 83 10.16 10.37 10.90
CA PRO A 83 10.11 9.85 9.54
C PRO A 83 9.60 8.40 9.47
N THR A 84 9.44 7.74 10.62
CA THR A 84 8.84 6.41 10.78
C THR A 84 7.34 6.43 11.07
N ASP A 85 6.76 7.60 11.35
CA ASP A 85 5.32 7.77 11.62
C ASP A 85 4.55 7.81 10.28
N VAL A 86 4.74 6.78 9.46
CA VAL A 86 4.17 6.66 8.12
C VAL A 86 3.55 5.28 7.98
N ALA A 87 2.30 5.22 7.55
CA ALA A 87 1.59 3.96 7.29
C ALA A 87 0.99 3.95 5.88
N VAL A 88 0.81 2.74 5.34
CA VAL A 88 -0.11 2.53 4.22
C VAL A 88 -1.52 2.64 4.76
N VAL A 89 -2.32 3.52 4.17
CA VAL A 89 -3.72 3.74 4.53
C VAL A 89 -4.59 3.36 3.35
N VAL A 90 -5.66 2.62 3.62
CA VAL A 90 -6.61 2.14 2.61
C VAL A 90 -7.96 2.82 2.79
N ASP A 91 -8.57 3.26 1.68
CA ASP A 91 -9.95 3.74 1.68
C ASP A 91 -10.92 2.55 1.61
N ALA A 92 -11.57 2.25 2.72
CA ALA A 92 -12.65 1.28 2.80
C ALA A 92 -13.98 2.03 2.98
N ASP A 93 -14.76 2.17 1.91
CA ASP A 93 -16.06 2.84 1.90
C ASP A 93 -16.00 4.30 2.40
N GLY A 94 -15.02 5.09 1.92
CA GLY A 94 -14.82 6.48 2.34
C GLY A 94 -14.21 6.63 3.73
N ARG A 95 -13.69 5.54 4.30
CA ARG A 95 -12.94 5.53 5.56
C ARG A 95 -11.52 5.06 5.33
N TRP A 96 -10.60 5.99 5.49
CA TRP A 96 -9.16 5.75 5.48
C TRP A 96 -8.74 5.02 6.76
N THR A 97 -8.29 3.77 6.62
CA THR A 97 -7.86 2.91 7.72
C THR A 97 -6.38 2.57 7.56
N PRO A 98 -5.52 2.83 8.57
CA PRO A 98 -4.11 2.45 8.50
C PRO A 98 -3.96 0.92 8.54
N LEU A 99 -3.02 0.41 7.74
CA LEU A 99 -2.62 -0.98 7.71
C LEU A 99 -1.33 -1.16 8.52
N GLU A 100 -1.12 -2.35 9.08
CA GLU A 100 0.16 -2.70 9.69
C GLU A 100 1.27 -2.58 8.66
N SER A 101 2.17 -1.63 8.88
CA SER A 101 3.14 -1.16 7.90
C SER A 101 4.54 -1.10 8.48
N THR A 102 5.54 -1.24 7.62
CA THR A 102 6.96 -1.06 7.94
C THR A 102 7.55 0.02 7.04
N VAL A 103 8.22 0.99 7.65
CA VAL A 103 8.87 2.09 6.93
C VAL A 103 10.32 1.75 6.64
N ASP A 104 10.74 1.93 5.39
CA ASP A 104 12.13 1.95 4.98
C ASP A 104 12.60 3.40 4.80
N LEU A 105 13.54 3.82 5.63
CA LEU A 105 14.07 5.19 5.63
C LEU A 105 15.13 5.40 4.54
N GLU A 106 15.77 4.33 4.07
CA GLU A 106 16.82 4.42 3.05
C GLU A 106 16.18 4.61 1.67
N GLU A 107 15.11 3.86 1.40
CA GLU A 107 14.35 3.92 0.15
C GLU A 107 13.19 4.93 0.19
N THR A 108 12.87 5.50 1.37
CA THR A 108 11.71 6.39 1.59
C THR A 108 10.40 5.73 1.16
N THR A 109 10.24 4.45 1.51
CA THR A 109 9.06 3.65 1.20
C THR A 109 8.38 3.18 2.47
N VAL A 110 7.08 2.92 2.38
CA VAL A 110 6.30 2.25 3.41
C VAL A 110 5.67 1.00 2.81
N THR A 111 5.82 -0.13 3.49
CA THR A 111 5.32 -1.43 3.04
C THR A 111 4.27 -1.95 4.00
N ALA A 112 3.09 -2.33 3.51
CA ALA A 112 2.11 -3.13 4.23
C ALA A 112 2.07 -4.55 3.65
N VAL A 113 1.93 -5.54 4.54
CA VAL A 113 1.77 -6.95 4.15
C VAL A 113 0.47 -7.47 4.75
N LEU A 114 -0.41 -7.99 3.90
CA LEU A 114 -1.69 -8.55 4.29
C LEU A 114 -1.72 -10.04 3.95
N ASN A 115 -2.37 -10.84 4.79
CA ASN A 115 -2.60 -12.26 4.54
C ASN A 115 -3.93 -12.52 3.80
N ASP A 116 -4.69 -11.47 3.49
CA ASP A 116 -5.95 -11.53 2.73
C ASP A 116 -6.09 -10.25 1.89
N ARG A 117 -7.22 -10.09 1.21
CA ARG A 117 -7.52 -8.90 0.39
C ARG A 117 -7.60 -7.65 1.28
N PRO A 118 -7.10 -6.50 0.79
CA PRO A 118 -7.29 -5.25 1.50
C PRO A 118 -8.80 -4.94 1.60
N PRO A 119 -9.23 -4.25 2.67
CA PRO A 119 -10.63 -3.89 2.89
C PRO A 119 -11.16 -2.85 1.89
N GLY A 120 -10.28 -2.28 1.06
CA GLY A 120 -10.60 -1.33 0.03
C GLY A 120 -9.58 -1.35 -1.11
N SER A 121 -9.88 -0.63 -2.17
CA SER A 121 -9.10 -0.65 -3.41
C SER A 121 -8.15 0.53 -3.53
N THR A 122 -8.43 1.66 -2.88
CA THR A 122 -7.55 2.84 -2.95
C THR A 122 -6.58 2.84 -1.77
N VAL A 123 -5.29 2.99 -2.03
CA VAL A 123 -4.24 3.03 -1.00
C VAL A 123 -3.33 4.24 -1.16
N VAL A 124 -2.79 4.70 -0.05
CA VAL A 124 -1.93 5.90 0.00
C VAL A 124 -0.97 5.80 1.18
N ALA A 125 0.22 6.40 1.08
CA ALA A 125 1.09 6.62 2.23
C ALA A 125 0.64 7.89 2.94
N ALA A 126 0.32 7.78 4.23
CA ALA A 126 -0.05 8.93 5.05
C ALA A 126 0.75 8.94 6.35
N TYR A 127 0.84 10.13 6.94
CA TYR A 127 1.36 10.29 8.28
C TYR A 127 0.44 9.55 9.27
N ASP A 128 1.02 8.63 10.04
CA ASP A 128 0.35 7.88 11.09
C ASP A 128 0.77 8.48 12.43
N ASP A 129 -0.06 9.39 12.95
CA ASP A 129 0.08 9.84 14.32
C ASP A 129 -0.40 8.70 15.23
N ASP A 130 0.51 7.79 15.60
CA ASP A 130 0.31 6.78 16.65
C ASP A 130 0.16 7.46 18.04
N SER A 131 -0.54 8.60 18.09
CA SER A 131 -1.05 9.28 19.28
C SER A 131 -2.56 9.08 19.44
N SER A 132 -3.19 8.15 18.70
CA SER A 132 -4.55 7.71 19.00
C SER A 132 -4.58 6.43 19.84
N VAL A 133 -3.84 6.44 20.95
CA VAL A 133 -4.07 5.53 22.07
C VAL A 133 -5.38 5.96 22.74
N VAL A 134 -6.35 5.05 22.72
CA VAL A 134 -7.62 5.09 23.47
C VAL A 134 -7.43 5.28 24.98
#